data_AF-A0A1W1W3S1-F1
#
_entry.id   AF-A0A1W1W3S1-F1
#
_cell.length_a   1.000
_cell.length_b   1.000
_cell.length_c   1.000
_cell.angle_alpha   90.00
_cell.angle_beta   90.00
_cell.angle_gamma   90.00
#
_symmetry.space_group_name_H-M   'P 1'
#
loop_
_entity.id
_entity.type
_entity.pdbx_description
1 polymer ?
#
loop_
_entity_poly.entity_id
_entity_poly.type
_entity_poly.pdbx_seq_one_letter_code
_entity_poly.pdbx_strand_id
1 'polypeptide(L)'
;MRLRIALASDHGGFSLKEEIKKFLEEEGFSYYDFGTYSPEAVDYPDQARIVAEAVARGEFDRGILCCGTGIGVAIAANKVPGIRAALCHDTYSARASREHNDANILTLGGRVIGPALAREIVAVWLKAGFLGGRHARRVAKIAEIERDYAGRLASEKVSCGCEPGSLSFQDLDEQDLTEQVAQVTREFLKVAGLKPGQILVVGCSTSEIAGKRIGTASSLEIGEQVVRGLLKATREYQVYLAAQCCEHLNRALVVEAQAAEIYGLEEVTVVPVLKAGGALATATYRALHRPVVVSHIQAHAGMDIGGTLIGMHLKPVAVPVRLEVKTIGAAHLTFARTRPALIGGERAVYR
;
A
#
# COMPACT_ATOMS: atom_id res chain seq x y z
N MET A 1 18.92 10.78 5.93
CA MET A 1 18.21 9.49 6.08
C MET A 1 19.03 8.41 5.41
N ARG A 2 19.06 7.19 5.98
CA ARG A 2 19.76 6.04 5.40
C ARG A 2 18.88 5.46 4.28
N LEU A 3 19.45 5.19 3.10
CA LEU A 3 18.72 4.59 1.97
C LEU A 3 18.13 3.23 2.37
N ARG A 4 16.82 3.05 2.15
CA ARG A 4 16.07 1.81 2.38
C ARG A 4 15.94 1.04 1.07
N ILE A 5 16.44 -0.19 1.04
CA ILE A 5 16.50 -1.02 -0.18
C ILE A 5 15.55 -2.21 -0.06
N ALA A 6 14.61 -2.35 -0.99
CA ALA A 6 13.83 -3.57 -1.14
C ALA A 6 14.59 -4.56 -2.04
N LEU A 7 14.77 -5.80 -1.58
CA LEU A 7 15.54 -6.82 -2.29
C LEU A 7 14.67 -8.06 -2.51
N ALA A 8 14.67 -8.64 -3.69
CA ALA A 8 14.05 -9.95 -3.92
C ALA A 8 14.70 -10.72 -5.07
N SER A 9 14.39 -12.01 -5.17
CA SER A 9 14.76 -12.83 -6.32
C SER A 9 13.77 -13.95 -6.58
N ASP A 10 13.78 -14.46 -7.81
CA ASP A 10 13.32 -15.82 -8.07
C ASP A 10 14.39 -16.85 -7.69
N HIS A 11 14.09 -18.12 -7.93
CA HIS A 11 15.00 -19.24 -7.72
C HIS A 11 16.30 -19.14 -8.54
N GLY A 12 16.22 -18.62 -9.77
CA GLY A 12 17.37 -18.43 -10.66
C GLY A 12 18.31 -17.29 -10.23
N GLY A 13 17.81 -16.34 -9.44
CA GLY A 13 18.57 -15.22 -8.87
C GLY A 13 18.98 -15.39 -7.41
N PHE A 14 18.54 -16.46 -6.73
CA PHE A 14 18.67 -16.64 -5.28
C PHE A 14 20.13 -16.52 -4.78
N SER A 15 21.06 -17.28 -5.38
CA SER A 15 22.47 -17.22 -4.97
C SER A 15 23.08 -15.83 -5.14
N LEU A 16 22.73 -15.12 -6.22
CA LEU A 16 23.22 -13.76 -6.45
C LEU A 16 22.64 -12.76 -5.44
N LYS A 17 21.35 -12.91 -5.11
CA LYS A 17 20.67 -12.11 -4.07
C LYS A 17 21.36 -12.25 -2.71
N GLU A 18 21.67 -13.48 -2.30
CA GLU A 18 22.36 -13.72 -1.02
C GLU A 18 23.78 -13.10 -0.99
N GLU A 19 24.50 -13.10 -2.11
CA GLU A 19 25.78 -12.38 -2.19
C GLU A 19 25.62 -10.85 -2.13
N ILE A 20 24.54 -10.31 -2.70
CA ILE A 20 24.22 -8.89 -2.59
C ILE A 20 23.83 -8.53 -1.15
N LYS A 21 23.09 -9.38 -0.44
CA LYS A 21 22.75 -9.17 0.99
C LYS A 21 24.00 -8.98 1.82
N LYS A 22 24.98 -9.88 1.70
CA LYS A 22 26.27 -9.77 2.39
C LYS A 22 26.95 -8.44 2.09
N PHE A 23 27.01 -8.05 0.81
CA PHE A 23 27.59 -6.76 0.42
C PHE A 23 26.84 -5.55 1.03
N LEU A 24 25.51 -5.58 1.06
CA LEU A 24 24.71 -4.51 1.67
C LEU A 24 24.97 -4.41 3.18
N GLU A 25 25.15 -5.54 3.86
CA GLU A 25 25.54 -5.59 5.28
C GLU A 25 26.95 -5.04 5.50
N GLU A 26 27.92 -5.48 4.71
CA GLU A 26 29.33 -5.04 4.74
C GLU A 26 29.45 -3.51 4.56
N GLU A 27 28.73 -2.92 3.61
CA GLU A 27 28.73 -1.47 3.35
C GLU A 27 27.76 -0.69 4.25
N GLY A 28 26.98 -1.39 5.11
CA GLY A 28 26.05 -0.77 6.04
C GLY A 28 24.83 -0.11 5.38
N PHE A 29 24.33 -0.64 4.27
CA PHE A 29 23.04 -0.24 3.69
C PHE A 29 21.86 -0.90 4.42
N SER A 30 20.76 -0.16 4.61
CA SER A 30 19.52 -0.72 5.16
C SER A 30 18.76 -1.42 4.04
N TYR A 31 18.38 -2.68 4.26
CA TYR A 31 17.59 -3.43 3.29
C TYR A 31 16.54 -4.30 3.95
N TYR A 32 15.55 -4.72 3.16
CA TYR A 32 14.59 -5.76 3.51
C TYR A 32 14.49 -6.75 2.36
N ASP A 33 14.56 -8.04 2.68
CA ASP A 33 14.46 -9.14 1.72
C ASP A 33 13.00 -9.60 1.62
N PHE A 34 12.38 -9.35 0.47
CA PHE A 34 11.03 -9.79 0.11
C PHE A 34 11.03 -11.10 -0.70
N GLY A 35 12.21 -11.57 -1.10
CA GLY A 35 12.36 -12.63 -2.09
C GLY A 35 12.17 -14.04 -1.55
N THR A 36 12.35 -15.02 -2.43
CA THR A 36 12.46 -16.42 -2.00
C THR A 36 13.62 -16.62 -1.02
N TYR A 37 13.41 -17.45 0.00
CA TYR A 37 14.42 -17.80 1.01
C TYR A 37 15.07 -19.17 0.75
N SER A 38 14.72 -19.81 -0.37
CA SER A 38 15.26 -21.09 -0.79
C SER A 38 15.51 -21.13 -2.30
N PRO A 39 16.32 -22.08 -2.81
CA PRO A 39 16.48 -22.32 -4.24
C PRO A 39 15.25 -22.96 -4.91
N GLU A 40 14.14 -23.15 -4.19
CA GLU A 40 12.93 -23.77 -4.71
C GLU A 40 12.25 -22.88 -5.75
N ALA A 41 11.62 -23.51 -6.73
CA ALA A 41 11.00 -22.82 -7.84
C ALA A 41 9.89 -21.87 -7.36
N VAL A 42 10.00 -20.62 -7.78
CA VAL A 42 9.01 -19.55 -7.61
C VAL A 42 8.89 -18.75 -8.90
N ASP A 43 7.76 -18.08 -9.07
CA ASP A 43 7.48 -17.24 -10.23
C ASP A 43 8.03 -15.82 -10.04
N TYR A 44 8.91 -15.42 -10.95
CA TYR A 44 9.56 -14.12 -10.90
C TYR A 44 8.61 -12.90 -10.95
N PRO A 45 7.42 -12.94 -11.60
CA PRO A 45 6.51 -11.80 -11.60
C PRO A 45 6.01 -11.42 -10.20
N ASP A 46 5.77 -12.41 -9.33
CA ASP A 46 5.29 -12.17 -7.97
C ASP A 46 6.34 -11.43 -7.14
N GLN A 47 7.59 -11.89 -7.23
CA GLN A 47 8.73 -11.27 -6.56
C GLN A 47 9.00 -9.86 -7.07
N ALA A 48 8.92 -9.67 -8.39
CA ALA A 48 9.08 -8.37 -9.01
C ALA A 48 7.98 -7.39 -8.58
N ARG A 49 6.73 -7.85 -8.52
CA ARG A 49 5.58 -7.05 -8.12
C ARG A 49 5.69 -6.55 -6.67
N ILE A 50 6.08 -7.42 -5.74
CA ILE A 50 6.23 -7.04 -4.32
C ILE A 50 7.20 -5.87 -4.17
N VAL A 51 8.41 -5.99 -4.74
CA VAL A 51 9.43 -4.93 -4.69
C VAL A 51 9.00 -3.68 -5.45
N ALA A 52 8.43 -3.86 -6.64
CA ALA A 52 7.94 -2.77 -7.48
C ALA A 52 6.86 -1.94 -6.78
N GLU A 53 5.88 -2.58 -6.16
CA GLU A 53 4.85 -1.85 -5.42
C GLU A 53 5.42 -1.17 -4.17
N ALA A 54 6.33 -1.81 -3.42
CA ALA A 54 6.94 -1.21 -2.23
C ALA A 54 7.76 0.06 -2.56
N VAL A 55 8.50 0.04 -3.68
CA VAL A 55 9.24 1.21 -4.18
C VAL A 55 8.28 2.28 -4.73
N ALA A 56 7.26 1.90 -5.50
CA ALA A 56 6.28 2.84 -6.03
C ALA A 56 5.50 3.58 -4.93
N ARG A 57 5.25 2.89 -3.80
CA ARG A 57 4.58 3.45 -2.62
C ARG A 57 5.51 4.31 -1.73
N GLY A 58 6.81 4.36 -2.01
CA GLY A 58 7.78 5.10 -1.20
C GLY A 58 8.13 4.45 0.15
N GLU A 59 7.73 3.18 0.35
CA GLU A 59 8.12 2.38 1.53
C GLU A 59 9.62 2.10 1.51
N PHE A 60 10.18 1.97 0.30
CA PHE A 60 11.60 1.84 0.05
C PHE A 60 12.04 2.86 -0.99
N ASP A 61 13.26 3.36 -0.84
CA ASP A 61 13.79 4.40 -1.72
C ASP A 61 14.27 3.80 -3.05
N ARG A 62 14.69 2.53 -3.01
CA ARG A 62 15.25 1.79 -4.15
C ARG A 62 14.94 0.29 -4.05
N GLY A 63 14.89 -0.38 -5.20
CA GLY A 63 14.74 -1.84 -5.28
C GLY A 63 15.89 -2.52 -6.01
N ILE A 64 16.19 -3.77 -5.64
CA ILE A 64 17.11 -4.67 -6.34
C ILE A 64 16.37 -6.00 -6.57
N LEU A 65 16.34 -6.45 -7.83
CA LEU A 65 15.68 -7.70 -8.24
C LEU A 65 16.66 -8.62 -8.97
N CYS A 66 16.80 -9.85 -8.52
CA CYS A 66 17.63 -10.84 -9.19
C CYS A 66 16.74 -11.93 -9.80
N CYS A 67 16.96 -12.28 -11.07
CA CYS A 67 16.44 -13.54 -11.61
C CYS A 67 17.49 -14.27 -12.44
N GLY A 68 17.13 -15.35 -13.13
CA GLY A 68 18.08 -16.06 -14.01
C GLY A 68 18.82 -15.11 -14.98
N THR A 69 18.09 -14.30 -15.75
CA THR A 69 18.67 -13.33 -16.71
C THR A 69 18.54 -11.87 -16.29
N GLY A 70 17.67 -11.57 -15.33
CA GLY A 70 17.24 -10.22 -14.94
C GLY A 70 16.19 -9.60 -15.86
N ILE A 71 15.89 -10.22 -17.02
CA ILE A 71 14.95 -9.70 -18.03
C ILE A 71 13.50 -9.79 -17.53
N GLY A 72 13.09 -10.97 -17.07
CA GLY A 72 11.69 -11.21 -16.67
C GLY A 72 11.24 -10.28 -15.54
N VAL A 73 12.08 -10.14 -14.50
CA VAL A 73 11.80 -9.24 -13.39
C VAL A 73 11.78 -7.77 -13.82
N ALA A 74 12.61 -7.35 -14.78
CA ALA A 74 12.56 -5.99 -15.32
C ALA A 74 11.26 -5.73 -16.07
N ILE A 75 10.82 -6.68 -16.91
CA ILE A 75 9.56 -6.57 -17.66
C ILE A 75 8.38 -6.47 -16.69
N ALA A 76 8.34 -7.34 -15.68
CA ALA A 76 7.26 -7.38 -14.70
C ALA A 76 7.24 -6.13 -13.81
N ALA A 77 8.38 -5.71 -13.25
CA ALA A 77 8.47 -4.55 -12.37
C ALA A 77 8.06 -3.26 -13.10
N ASN A 78 8.45 -3.07 -14.36
CA ASN A 78 8.05 -1.91 -15.17
C ASN A 78 6.55 -1.90 -15.54
N LYS A 79 5.76 -2.92 -15.18
CA LYS A 79 4.29 -2.85 -15.30
C LYS A 79 3.63 -2.11 -14.13
N VAL A 80 4.35 -1.86 -13.05
CA VAL A 80 3.86 -1.09 -11.92
C VAL A 80 4.08 0.41 -12.21
N PRO A 81 3.03 1.24 -12.21
CA PRO A 81 3.17 2.68 -12.48
C PRO A 81 4.18 3.35 -11.54
N GLY A 82 4.99 4.25 -12.09
CA GLY A 82 6.04 4.96 -11.34
C GLY A 82 7.35 4.17 -11.19
N ILE A 83 7.42 2.93 -11.66
CA ILE A 83 8.63 2.12 -11.63
C ILE A 83 9.44 2.28 -12.92
N ARG A 84 10.75 2.45 -12.71
CA ARG A 84 11.77 2.49 -13.76
C ARG A 84 12.82 1.45 -13.40
N ALA A 85 12.52 0.21 -13.73
CA ALA A 85 13.40 -0.93 -13.51
C ALA A 85 14.40 -1.06 -14.67
N ALA A 86 15.69 -1.08 -14.35
CA ALA A 86 16.77 -1.18 -15.33
C ALA A 86 17.55 -2.49 -15.16
N LEU A 87 17.58 -3.29 -16.22
CA LEU A 87 18.46 -4.45 -16.30
C LEU A 87 19.89 -3.99 -16.58
N CYS A 88 20.83 -4.37 -15.71
CA CYS A 88 22.23 -4.01 -15.88
C CYS A 88 23.14 -5.21 -15.65
N HIS A 89 24.13 -5.38 -16.52
CA HIS A 89 25.16 -6.42 -16.42
C HIS A 89 26.58 -5.85 -16.44
N ASP A 90 26.70 -4.53 -16.33
CA ASP A 90 27.97 -3.81 -16.28
C ASP A 90 27.81 -2.51 -15.46
N THR A 91 28.92 -1.92 -15.04
CA THR A 91 28.92 -0.73 -14.17
C THR A 91 28.51 0.55 -14.89
N TYR A 92 28.69 0.61 -16.22
CA TYR A 92 28.30 1.76 -17.02
C TYR A 92 26.78 1.85 -17.15
N SER A 93 26.12 0.76 -17.55
CA SER A 93 24.66 0.70 -17.66
C SER A 93 23.99 0.95 -16.30
N ALA A 94 24.55 0.39 -15.23
CA ALA A 94 24.09 0.62 -13.86
C ALA A 94 24.14 2.11 -13.49
N ARG A 95 25.29 2.76 -13.66
CA ARG A 95 25.45 4.20 -13.41
C ARG A 95 24.50 5.04 -14.26
N ALA A 96 24.51 4.80 -15.56
CA ALA A 96 23.71 5.55 -16.53
C ALA A 96 22.21 5.40 -16.25
N SER A 97 21.75 4.23 -15.80
CA SER A 97 20.34 4.03 -15.43
C SER A 97 19.88 4.98 -14.31
N ARG A 98 20.75 5.25 -13.33
CA ARG A 98 20.47 6.23 -12.27
C ARG A 98 20.59 7.65 -12.77
N GLU A 99 21.73 7.97 -13.38
CA GLU A 99 22.07 9.33 -13.80
C GLU A 99 21.11 9.85 -14.88
N HIS A 100 20.68 8.99 -15.82
CA HIS A 100 19.91 9.39 -16.98
C HIS A 100 18.42 9.04 -16.93
N ASN A 101 18.03 8.00 -16.21
CA ASN A 101 16.65 7.53 -16.20
C ASN A 101 16.02 7.64 -14.80
N ASP A 102 16.79 8.06 -13.80
CA ASP A 102 16.38 7.99 -12.41
C ASP A 102 15.78 6.62 -12.06
N ALA A 103 16.43 5.54 -12.51
CA ALA A 103 15.97 4.18 -12.28
C ALA A 103 15.83 3.92 -10.77
N ASN A 104 14.66 3.52 -10.31
CA ASN A 104 14.40 3.26 -8.90
C ASN A 104 14.48 1.77 -8.56
N ILE A 105 14.57 0.90 -9.58
CA ILE A 105 14.84 -0.53 -9.42
C ILE A 105 16.00 -0.96 -10.32
N LEU A 106 16.95 -1.68 -9.75
CA LEU A 106 18.01 -2.37 -10.48
C LEU A 106 17.63 -3.84 -10.65
N THR A 107 17.79 -4.40 -11.84
CA THR A 107 17.61 -5.84 -12.06
C THR A 107 18.88 -6.50 -12.57
N LEU A 108 19.14 -7.73 -12.10
CA LEU A 108 20.39 -8.46 -12.34
C LEU A 108 20.11 -9.91 -12.74
N GLY A 109 21.01 -10.49 -13.53
CA GLY A 109 20.95 -11.88 -13.99
C GLY A 109 21.90 -12.80 -13.24
N GLY A 110 21.39 -13.65 -12.34
CA GLY A 110 22.16 -14.62 -11.56
C GLY A 110 22.87 -15.69 -12.38
N ARG A 111 22.41 -15.96 -13.61
CA ARG A 111 23.06 -16.87 -14.58
C ARG A 111 23.91 -16.13 -15.61
N VAL A 112 23.98 -14.80 -15.54
CA VAL A 112 24.63 -13.95 -16.56
C VAL A 112 25.90 -13.32 -16.01
N ILE A 113 25.88 -12.84 -14.76
CA ILE A 113 27.03 -12.16 -14.14
C ILE A 113 27.46 -12.86 -12.86
N GLY A 114 28.77 -12.81 -12.58
CA GLY A 114 29.35 -13.33 -11.34
C GLY A 114 29.15 -12.39 -10.14
N PRO A 115 29.30 -12.91 -8.91
CA PRO A 115 29.03 -12.16 -7.68
C PRO A 115 29.94 -10.93 -7.49
N ALA A 116 31.23 -11.02 -7.86
CA ALA A 116 32.15 -9.88 -7.76
C ALA A 116 31.69 -8.69 -8.60
N LEU A 117 31.35 -8.93 -9.87
CA LEU A 117 30.83 -7.89 -10.76
C LEU A 117 29.46 -7.37 -10.29
N ALA A 118 28.58 -8.24 -9.77
CA ALA A 118 27.30 -7.81 -9.23
C ALA A 118 27.46 -6.85 -8.04
N ARG A 119 28.42 -7.09 -7.14
CA ARG A 119 28.73 -6.16 -6.03
C ARG A 119 29.17 -4.79 -6.56
N GLU A 120 30.06 -4.75 -7.57
CA GLU A 120 30.49 -3.49 -8.19
C GLU A 120 29.32 -2.74 -8.85
N ILE A 121 28.46 -3.46 -9.58
CA ILE A 121 27.27 -2.91 -10.21
C ILE A 121 26.32 -2.28 -9.18
N VAL A 122 26.01 -3.02 -8.10
CA VAL A 122 25.14 -2.54 -7.03
C VAL A 122 25.77 -1.33 -6.34
N ALA A 123 27.08 -1.36 -6.04
CA ALA A 123 27.78 -0.25 -5.42
C ALA A 123 27.70 1.03 -6.25
N VAL A 124 28.01 0.95 -7.55
CA VAL A 124 27.97 2.09 -8.47
C VAL A 124 26.54 2.62 -8.60
N TRP A 125 25.55 1.73 -8.72
CA TRP A 125 24.15 2.12 -8.83
C TRP A 125 23.66 2.83 -7.57
N LEU A 126 23.93 2.29 -6.37
CA LEU A 126 23.53 2.89 -5.10
C LEU A 126 24.16 4.28 -4.89
N LYS A 127 25.43 4.45 -5.28
CA LYS A 127 26.18 5.71 -5.14
C LYS A 127 25.81 6.76 -6.20
N ALA A 128 25.31 6.34 -7.37
CA ALA A 128 24.93 7.26 -8.44
C ALA A 128 23.68 8.10 -8.08
N GLY A 129 23.77 9.40 -8.39
CA GLY A 129 22.70 10.39 -8.25
C GLY A 129 22.06 10.75 -9.58
N PHE A 130 20.80 11.16 -9.57
CA PHE A 130 20.12 11.59 -10.79
C PHE A 130 20.62 12.97 -11.26
N LEU A 131 20.95 13.10 -12.54
CA LEU A 131 21.55 14.34 -13.08
C LEU A 131 20.51 15.42 -13.45
N GLY A 132 19.23 15.06 -13.58
CA GLY A 132 18.20 16.04 -13.95
C GLY A 132 18.36 16.63 -15.35
N GLY A 133 18.01 17.90 -15.53
CA GLY A 133 18.13 18.62 -16.82
C GLY A 133 17.42 17.91 -17.99
N ARG A 134 18.15 17.62 -19.07
CA ARG A 134 17.60 16.89 -20.24
C ARG A 134 17.04 15.50 -19.90
N HIS A 135 17.52 14.90 -18.82
CA HIS A 135 17.12 13.57 -18.37
C HIS A 135 15.75 13.63 -17.66
N ALA A 136 15.51 14.66 -16.84
CA ALA A 136 14.20 14.89 -16.19
C ALA A 136 13.07 15.01 -17.21
N ARG A 137 13.30 15.72 -18.33
CA ARG A 137 12.33 15.80 -19.43
C ARG A 137 12.00 14.42 -20.02
N ARG A 138 12.98 13.53 -20.15
CA ARG A 138 12.76 12.18 -20.71
C ARG A 138 12.03 11.28 -19.72
N VAL A 139 12.36 11.38 -18.43
CA VAL A 139 11.64 10.69 -17.35
C VAL A 139 10.17 11.15 -17.31
N ALA A 140 9.91 12.45 -17.46
CA ALA A 140 8.55 12.97 -17.55
C ALA A 140 7.76 12.37 -18.72
N LYS A 141 8.38 12.21 -19.90
CA LYS A 141 7.75 11.52 -21.05
C LYS A 141 7.44 10.05 -20.78
N ILE A 142 8.29 9.34 -20.03
CA ILE A 142 8.00 7.96 -19.61
C ILE A 142 6.75 7.95 -18.72
N ALA A 143 6.67 8.88 -17.77
CA ALA A 143 5.49 9.02 -16.92
C ALA A 143 4.22 9.43 -17.70
N GLU A 144 4.35 10.20 -18.80
CA GLU A 144 3.23 10.48 -19.71
C GLU A 144 2.73 9.21 -20.41
N ILE A 145 3.65 8.38 -20.94
CA ILE A 145 3.29 7.09 -21.54
C ILE A 145 2.55 6.21 -20.53
N GLU A 146 3.05 6.13 -19.30
CA GLU A 146 2.39 5.37 -18.23
C GLU A 146 0.95 5.87 -17.99
N ARG A 147 0.74 7.19 -17.92
CA ARG A 147 -0.60 7.78 -17.75
C ARG A 147 -1.54 7.49 -18.92
N ASP A 148 -1.05 7.59 -20.15
CA ASP A 148 -1.86 7.35 -21.35
C ASP A 148 -2.42 5.92 -21.38
N TYR A 149 -1.62 4.94 -21.00
CA TYR A 149 -2.05 3.53 -20.97
C TYR A 149 -2.81 3.16 -19.69
N ALA A 150 -2.52 3.80 -18.55
CA ALA A 150 -3.33 3.64 -17.33
C ALA A 150 -4.77 4.17 -17.54
N GLY A 151 -4.93 5.31 -18.23
CA GLY A 151 -6.24 5.86 -18.59
C GLY A 151 -7.01 4.99 -19.60
N ARG A 152 -6.32 4.43 -20.60
CA ARG A 152 -6.95 3.54 -21.61
C ARG A 152 -7.49 2.24 -21.02
N LEU A 153 -6.74 1.61 -20.10
CA LEU A 153 -7.18 0.38 -19.40
C LEU A 153 -8.36 0.63 -18.46
N ALA A 154 -8.52 1.85 -17.94
CA ALA A 154 -9.70 2.26 -17.18
C ALA A 154 -10.93 2.45 -18.10
N SER A 155 -10.74 3.02 -19.31
CA SER A 155 -11.82 3.19 -20.29
C SER A 155 -12.26 1.90 -20.99
N GLU A 156 -11.35 0.93 -21.21
CA GLU A 156 -11.69 -0.35 -21.86
C GLU A 156 -12.49 -1.31 -20.97
N LYS A 157 -12.46 -1.13 -19.64
CA LYS A 157 -13.30 -1.90 -18.70
C LYS A 157 -14.75 -1.41 -18.63
N VAL A 158 -15.10 -0.33 -19.34
CA VAL A 158 -16.46 0.22 -19.41
C VAL A 158 -17.00 0.06 -20.84
N SER A 159 -17.36 -1.17 -21.22
CA SER A 159 -18.20 -1.43 -22.39
C SER A 159 -19.63 -1.81 -21.96
N CYS A 160 -20.28 -0.91 -21.23
CA CYS A 160 -21.74 -0.83 -21.21
C CYS A 160 -22.12 0.50 -21.86
N GLY A 161 -22.80 0.42 -23.00
CA GLY A 161 -23.03 1.53 -23.91
C GLY A 161 -23.88 2.64 -23.30
N CYS A 162 -23.23 3.73 -22.91
CA CYS A 162 -23.82 5.06 -22.81
C CYS A 162 -22.72 6.04 -23.25
N GLU A 163 -22.96 6.84 -24.29
CA GLU A 163 -21.97 7.81 -24.77
C GLU A 163 -21.63 8.84 -23.68
N PRO A 164 -20.35 9.10 -23.39
CA PRO A 164 -19.98 10.21 -22.54
C PRO A 164 -20.08 11.50 -23.35
N GLY A 165 -21.14 12.26 -23.09
CA GLY A 165 -21.22 13.65 -23.47
C GLY A 165 -19.98 14.40 -22.98
N SER A 166 -19.40 15.16 -23.91
CA SER A 166 -18.30 16.08 -23.66
C SER A 166 -18.57 16.98 -22.46
N LEU A 167 -17.79 16.87 -21.39
CA LEU A 167 -17.76 17.86 -20.33
C LEU A 167 -16.45 18.62 -20.37
N SER A 168 -16.60 19.88 -20.73
CA SER A 168 -15.63 20.95 -20.63
C SER A 168 -15.14 21.10 -19.19
N PHE A 169 -13.83 21.33 -19.06
CA PHE A 169 -13.22 21.85 -17.85
C PHE A 169 -13.78 23.24 -17.52
N GLN A 170 -14.57 23.34 -16.46
CA GLN A 170 -14.77 24.56 -15.68
C GLN A 170 -15.51 24.23 -14.38
N ASP A 171 -14.78 24.36 -13.27
CA ASP A 171 -15.15 25.05 -12.03
C ASP A 171 -14.60 24.35 -10.77
N LEU A 172 -13.84 25.12 -9.99
CA LEU A 172 -13.27 24.78 -8.68
C LEU A 172 -14.40 24.80 -7.64
N ASP A 173 -14.57 23.73 -6.86
CA ASP A 173 -14.65 23.69 -5.37
C ASP A 173 -15.26 22.34 -4.89
N GLU A 174 -14.46 21.28 -4.86
CA GLU A 174 -14.78 20.03 -4.16
C GLU A 174 -13.45 19.41 -3.69
N GLN A 175 -13.22 19.36 -2.38
CA GLN A 175 -12.06 18.66 -1.82
C GLN A 175 -12.13 17.19 -2.25
N ASP A 176 -11.03 16.65 -2.80
CA ASP A 176 -10.89 15.22 -3.06
C ASP A 176 -11.23 14.44 -1.78
N LEU A 177 -12.33 13.66 -1.82
CA LEU A 177 -12.79 12.82 -0.70
C LEU A 177 -11.64 11.97 -0.15
N THR A 178 -10.72 11.54 -1.02
CA THR A 178 -9.50 10.82 -0.65
C THR A 178 -8.65 11.62 0.34
N GLU A 179 -8.40 12.91 0.08
CA GLU A 179 -7.60 13.76 0.95
C GLU A 179 -8.36 14.13 2.21
N GLN A 180 -9.67 14.37 2.13
CA GLN A 180 -10.51 14.59 3.31
C GLN A 180 -10.43 13.39 4.27
N VAL A 181 -10.62 12.17 3.75
CA VAL A 181 -10.51 10.93 4.53
C VAL A 181 -9.11 10.78 5.10
N ALA A 182 -8.06 11.04 4.32
CA ALA A 182 -6.68 10.94 4.78
C ALA A 182 -6.38 11.93 5.92
N GLN A 183 -6.77 13.19 5.78
CA GLN A 183 -6.56 14.23 6.79
C GLN A 183 -7.24 13.88 8.11
N VAL A 184 -8.53 13.52 8.06
CA VAL A 184 -9.30 13.12 9.25
C VAL A 184 -8.69 11.89 9.91
N THR A 185 -8.25 10.91 9.11
CA THR A 185 -7.62 9.70 9.64
C THR A 185 -6.29 10.00 10.31
N ARG A 186 -5.44 10.87 9.74
CA ARG A 186 -4.17 11.29 10.38
C ARG A 186 -4.42 12.00 11.70
N GLU A 187 -5.35 12.95 11.72
CA GLU A 187 -5.73 13.67 12.94
C GLU A 187 -6.21 12.68 14.01
N PHE A 188 -7.08 11.75 13.62
CA PHE A 188 -7.57 10.71 14.51
C PHE A 188 -6.43 9.84 15.08
N LEU A 189 -5.57 9.29 14.22
CA LEU A 189 -4.46 8.42 14.63
C LEU A 189 -3.51 9.13 15.61
N LYS A 190 -3.25 10.42 15.37
CA LYS A 190 -2.46 11.27 16.26
C LYS A 190 -3.11 11.44 17.62
N VAL A 191 -4.39 11.84 17.67
CA VAL A 191 -5.13 12.06 18.93
C VAL A 191 -5.35 10.77 19.70
N ALA A 192 -5.59 9.67 18.99
CA ALA A 192 -5.73 8.35 19.58
C ALA A 192 -4.42 7.79 20.14
N GLY A 193 -3.27 8.33 19.72
CA GLY A 193 -1.95 7.89 20.16
C GLY A 193 -1.58 6.50 19.64
N LEU A 194 -2.02 6.16 18.43
CA LEU A 194 -1.74 4.85 17.84
C LEU A 194 -0.26 4.69 17.52
N LYS A 195 0.26 3.48 17.78
CA LYS A 195 1.65 3.10 17.56
C LYS A 195 1.79 2.20 16.33
N PRO A 196 2.95 2.19 15.66
CA PRO A 196 3.25 1.23 14.61
C PRO A 196 2.92 -0.21 15.02
N GLY A 197 2.35 -0.98 14.08
CA GLY A 197 1.89 -2.36 14.27
C GLY A 197 0.53 -2.49 14.95
N GLN A 198 -0.09 -1.41 15.45
CA GLN A 198 -1.44 -1.46 16.01
C GLN A 198 -2.52 -1.49 14.92
N ILE A 199 -3.72 -1.93 15.30
CA ILE A 199 -4.87 -2.09 14.39
C ILE A 199 -5.84 -0.92 14.55
N LEU A 200 -6.17 -0.28 13.43
CA LEU A 200 -7.33 0.59 13.23
C LEU A 200 -8.44 -0.22 12.54
N VAL A 201 -9.60 -0.36 13.20
CA VAL A 201 -10.81 -0.90 12.55
C VAL A 201 -11.62 0.22 11.93
N VAL A 202 -12.14 0.01 10.72
CA VAL A 202 -12.98 0.97 10.03
C VAL A 202 -14.27 0.31 9.54
N GLY A 203 -15.40 0.91 9.89
CA GLY A 203 -16.70 0.62 9.30
C GLY A 203 -17.18 1.82 8.50
N CYS A 204 -17.79 1.59 7.34
CA CYS A 204 -18.19 2.67 6.45
C CYS A 204 -19.45 2.33 5.65
N SER A 205 -20.42 3.25 5.67
CA SER A 205 -21.58 3.24 4.78
C SER A 205 -21.37 4.25 3.65
N THR A 206 -21.04 3.77 2.46
CA THR A 206 -20.79 4.67 1.32
C THR A 206 -22.07 5.35 0.80
N SER A 207 -23.25 4.77 1.05
CA SER A 207 -24.54 5.44 0.78
C SER A 207 -24.78 6.62 1.71
N GLU A 208 -24.35 6.54 2.98
CA GLU A 208 -24.42 7.67 3.91
C GLU A 208 -23.43 8.77 3.52
N ILE A 209 -22.24 8.42 3.00
CA ILE A 209 -21.27 9.42 2.50
C ILE A 209 -21.87 10.18 1.33
N ALA A 210 -22.43 9.47 0.35
CA ALA A 210 -23.03 10.05 -0.85
C ALA A 210 -24.15 11.06 -0.52
N GLY A 211 -24.96 10.75 0.50
CA GLY A 211 -26.13 11.56 0.85
C GLY A 211 -27.07 11.80 -0.34
N LYS A 212 -27.79 12.93 -0.33
CA LYS A 212 -28.67 13.37 -1.44
C LYS A 212 -28.03 14.40 -2.39
N ARG A 213 -26.81 14.87 -2.11
CA ARG A 213 -26.20 16.06 -2.75
C ARG A 213 -24.85 15.82 -3.43
N ILE A 214 -24.25 14.65 -3.29
CA ILE A 214 -23.07 14.30 -4.09
C ILE A 214 -23.59 13.71 -5.40
N GLY A 215 -22.98 14.07 -6.53
CA GLY A 215 -23.36 13.61 -7.86
C GLY A 215 -23.46 12.07 -7.98
N THR A 216 -23.83 11.58 -9.16
CA THR A 216 -24.10 10.15 -9.45
C THR A 216 -22.87 9.21 -9.36
N ALA A 217 -21.95 9.43 -8.43
CA ALA A 217 -20.85 8.54 -8.13
C ALA A 217 -21.39 7.21 -7.60
N SER A 218 -20.86 6.10 -8.12
CA SER A 218 -21.26 4.78 -7.66
C SER A 218 -20.75 4.52 -6.24
N SER A 219 -21.49 3.75 -5.43
CA SER A 219 -21.08 3.39 -4.06
C SER A 219 -19.69 2.74 -3.99
N LEU A 220 -19.25 2.08 -5.06
CA LEU A 220 -17.92 1.48 -5.17
C LEU A 220 -16.81 2.53 -5.34
N GLU A 221 -17.03 3.54 -6.18
CA GLU A 221 -16.07 4.62 -6.40
C GLU A 221 -15.81 5.40 -5.10
N ILE A 222 -16.88 5.71 -4.36
CA ILE A 222 -16.78 6.31 -3.01
C ILE A 222 -15.97 5.38 -2.09
N GLY A 223 -16.23 4.07 -2.13
CA GLY A 223 -15.47 3.08 -1.37
C GLY A 223 -13.97 3.09 -1.71
N GLU A 224 -13.62 3.19 -3.00
CA GLU A 224 -12.24 3.24 -3.46
C GLU A 224 -11.52 4.55 -3.07
N GLN A 225 -12.22 5.68 -3.06
CA GLN A 225 -11.69 6.97 -2.57
C GLN A 225 -11.46 6.93 -1.05
N VAL A 226 -12.43 6.39 -0.29
CA VAL A 226 -12.29 6.19 1.17
C VAL A 226 -11.11 5.29 1.48
N VAL A 227 -10.99 4.13 0.82
CA VAL A 227 -9.87 3.19 1.05
C VAL A 227 -8.53 3.82 0.69
N ARG A 228 -8.44 4.59 -0.40
CA ARG A 228 -7.20 5.32 -0.74
C ARG A 228 -6.81 6.30 0.36
N GLY A 229 -7.76 7.06 0.90
CA GLY A 229 -7.53 8.00 1.99
C GLY A 229 -7.08 7.31 3.28
N LEU A 230 -7.77 6.21 3.65
CA LEU A 230 -7.42 5.39 4.81
C LEU A 230 -6.01 4.81 4.67
N LEU A 231 -5.69 4.16 3.54
CA LEU A 231 -4.38 3.56 3.30
C LEU A 231 -3.24 4.58 3.30
N LYS A 232 -3.49 5.80 2.80
CA LYS A 232 -2.50 6.89 2.86
C LYS A 232 -2.12 7.19 4.31
N ALA A 233 -3.11 7.40 5.18
CA ALA A 233 -2.89 7.70 6.59
C ALA A 233 -2.34 6.49 7.38
N THR A 234 -2.88 5.29 7.17
CA THR A 234 -2.46 4.12 7.95
C THR A 234 -1.03 3.68 7.62
N ARG A 235 -0.58 3.83 6.37
CA ARG A 235 0.81 3.57 5.97
C ARG A 235 1.79 4.57 6.59
N GLU A 236 1.46 5.86 6.62
CA GLU A 236 2.28 6.89 7.26
C GLU A 236 2.52 6.60 8.75
N TYR A 237 1.50 6.09 9.45
CA TYR A 237 1.56 5.74 10.87
C TYR A 237 1.98 4.28 11.12
N GLN A 238 2.19 3.49 10.06
CA GLN A 238 2.52 2.07 10.11
C GLN A 238 1.53 1.24 10.93
N VAL A 239 0.23 1.56 10.84
CA VAL A 239 -0.85 0.83 11.51
C VAL A 239 -1.58 -0.07 10.53
N TYR A 240 -2.06 -1.23 11.01
CA TYR A 240 -2.87 -2.13 10.21
C TYR A 240 -4.29 -1.61 10.07
N LEU A 241 -4.82 -1.66 8.86
CA LEU A 241 -6.23 -1.38 8.56
C LEU A 241 -7.02 -2.69 8.63
N ALA A 242 -8.14 -2.67 9.37
CA ALA A 242 -9.16 -3.71 9.33
C ALA A 242 -10.48 -3.12 8.84
N ALA A 243 -10.92 -3.48 7.64
CA ALA A 243 -12.15 -2.97 7.04
C ALA A 243 -13.32 -3.92 7.31
N GLN A 244 -14.32 -3.45 8.03
CA GLN A 244 -15.51 -4.21 8.38
C GLN A 244 -16.41 -4.41 7.15
N CYS A 245 -16.80 -5.66 6.88
CA CYS A 245 -17.87 -5.99 5.95
C CYS A 245 -19.24 -5.57 6.49
N CYS A 246 -20.25 -5.47 5.61
CA CYS A 246 -21.64 -5.37 6.06
C CYS A 246 -22.11 -6.65 6.76
N GLU A 247 -23.31 -6.59 7.34
CA GLU A 247 -23.96 -7.69 8.08
C GLU A 247 -24.17 -8.96 7.24
N HIS A 248 -24.22 -8.87 5.91
CA HIS A 248 -24.33 -10.04 5.03
C HIS A 248 -23.13 -11.00 5.15
N LEU A 249 -21.96 -10.48 5.51
CA LEU A 249 -20.76 -11.27 5.81
C LEU A 249 -20.46 -11.26 7.31
N ASN A 250 -21.49 -11.17 8.15
CA ASN A 250 -21.40 -11.22 9.61
C ASN A 250 -20.40 -10.23 10.22
N ARG A 251 -20.16 -9.09 9.54
CA ARG A 251 -19.15 -8.10 9.95
C ARG A 251 -17.73 -8.66 10.07
N ALA A 252 -17.44 -9.72 9.31
CA ALA A 252 -16.08 -10.18 9.10
C ALA A 252 -15.21 -9.04 8.54
N LEU A 253 -13.90 -9.11 8.72
CA LEU A 253 -13.01 -7.98 8.44
C LEU A 253 -11.97 -8.34 7.40
N VAL A 254 -11.76 -7.43 6.45
CA VAL A 254 -10.65 -7.52 5.51
C VAL A 254 -9.40 -6.91 6.14
N VAL A 255 -8.32 -7.68 6.19
CA VAL A 255 -7.01 -7.28 6.74
C VAL A 255 -5.88 -7.79 5.82
N GLU A 256 -4.66 -7.29 6.01
CA GLU A 256 -3.47 -7.92 5.42
C GLU A 256 -3.19 -9.26 6.12
N ALA A 257 -2.76 -10.28 5.37
CA ALA A 257 -2.37 -11.59 5.91
C ALA A 257 -1.35 -11.46 7.04
N GLN A 258 -0.38 -10.55 6.90
CA GLN A 258 0.60 -10.26 7.95
C GLN A 258 -0.06 -9.84 9.28
N ALA A 259 -1.13 -9.05 9.23
CA ALA A 259 -1.85 -8.65 10.43
C ALA A 259 -2.58 -9.84 11.05
N ALA A 260 -3.19 -10.70 10.22
CA ALA A 260 -3.84 -11.91 10.70
C ALA A 260 -2.86 -12.85 11.40
N GLU A 261 -1.67 -13.06 10.82
CA GLU A 261 -0.59 -13.88 11.39
C GLU A 261 -0.08 -13.30 12.73
N ILE A 262 0.27 -12.02 12.76
CA ILE A 262 0.82 -11.36 13.96
C ILE A 262 -0.16 -11.40 15.13
N TYR A 263 -1.46 -11.24 14.85
CA TYR A 263 -2.50 -11.17 15.87
C TYR A 263 -3.21 -12.51 16.13
N GLY A 264 -2.84 -13.58 15.42
CA GLY A 264 -3.46 -14.90 15.53
C GLY A 264 -4.97 -14.86 15.21
N LEU A 265 -5.35 -14.14 14.15
CA LEU A 265 -6.75 -13.95 13.77
C LEU A 265 -7.26 -15.18 13.01
N GLU A 266 -8.49 -15.59 13.29
CA GLU A 266 -9.14 -16.70 12.61
C GLU A 266 -9.61 -16.27 11.21
N GLU A 267 -8.96 -16.80 10.17
CA GLU A 267 -9.35 -16.59 8.78
C GLU A 267 -10.63 -17.34 8.42
N VAL A 268 -11.46 -16.71 7.58
CA VAL A 268 -12.69 -17.28 7.01
C VAL A 268 -12.66 -17.17 5.49
N THR A 269 -13.21 -18.18 4.82
CA THR A 269 -13.18 -18.27 3.36
C THR A 269 -14.33 -17.49 2.73
N VAL A 270 -14.07 -16.25 2.32
CA VAL A 270 -15.00 -15.44 1.53
C VAL A 270 -14.27 -14.34 0.75
N VAL A 271 -14.84 -13.90 -0.37
CA VAL A 271 -14.40 -12.71 -1.10
C VAL A 271 -15.53 -11.68 -1.05
N PRO A 272 -15.34 -10.50 -0.42
CA PRO A 272 -16.40 -9.50 -0.33
C PRO A 272 -16.66 -8.86 -1.69
N VAL A 273 -17.92 -8.85 -2.09
CA VAL A 273 -18.40 -8.16 -3.30
C VAL A 273 -19.34 -7.04 -2.92
N LEU A 274 -19.55 -6.07 -3.82
CA LEU A 274 -20.38 -4.88 -3.52
C LEU A 274 -21.76 -5.25 -2.96
N LYS A 275 -22.39 -6.30 -3.49
CA LYS A 275 -23.72 -6.80 -3.06
C LYS A 275 -23.69 -7.62 -1.76
N ALA A 276 -22.52 -8.11 -1.34
CA ALA A 276 -22.35 -8.97 -0.16
C ALA A 276 -20.95 -8.72 0.43
N GLY A 277 -20.87 -7.74 1.34
CA GLY A 277 -19.63 -7.24 1.93
C GLY A 277 -19.58 -5.70 1.98
N GLY A 278 -20.18 -5.04 1.00
CA GLY A 278 -20.23 -3.58 0.92
C GLY A 278 -18.98 -2.96 0.30
N ALA A 279 -19.10 -1.68 -0.09
CA ALA A 279 -18.08 -1.01 -0.89
C ALA A 279 -16.72 -0.89 -0.21
N LEU A 280 -16.68 -0.58 1.09
CA LEU A 280 -15.43 -0.45 1.85
C LEU A 280 -14.64 -1.76 1.84
N ALA A 281 -15.29 -2.87 2.22
CA ALA A 281 -14.65 -4.17 2.30
C ALA A 281 -14.19 -4.67 0.93
N THR A 282 -15.04 -4.54 -0.11
CA THR A 282 -14.66 -4.89 -1.48
C THR A 282 -13.48 -4.06 -1.99
N ALA A 283 -13.50 -2.74 -1.77
CA ALA A 283 -12.41 -1.85 -2.17
C ALA A 283 -11.12 -2.18 -1.41
N THR A 284 -11.23 -2.46 -0.10
CA THR A 284 -10.06 -2.85 0.72
C THR A 284 -9.47 -4.17 0.25
N TYR A 285 -10.32 -5.17 -0.01
CA TYR A 285 -9.87 -6.48 -0.51
C TYR A 285 -9.14 -6.36 -1.85
N ARG A 286 -9.53 -5.41 -2.71
CA ARG A 286 -8.83 -5.15 -3.98
C ARG A 286 -7.53 -4.37 -3.82
N ALA A 287 -7.42 -3.55 -2.76
CA ALA A 287 -6.33 -2.59 -2.58
C ALA A 287 -5.17 -3.11 -1.72
N LEU A 288 -5.44 -4.07 -0.82
CA LEU A 288 -4.41 -4.73 -0.02
C LEU A 288 -3.57 -5.71 -0.85
N HIS A 289 -2.35 -5.97 -0.39
CA HIS A 289 -1.37 -6.78 -1.10
C HIS A 289 -1.69 -8.28 -0.99
N ARG A 290 -1.90 -8.79 0.24
CA ARG A 290 -2.34 -10.16 0.53
C ARG A 290 -3.57 -10.12 1.44
N PRO A 291 -4.74 -9.75 0.89
CA PRO A 291 -5.96 -9.63 1.68
C PRO A 291 -6.42 -11.01 2.18
N VAL A 292 -6.78 -11.07 3.46
CA VAL A 292 -7.53 -12.18 4.05
C VAL A 292 -8.78 -11.62 4.74
N VAL A 293 -9.77 -12.47 4.93
CA VAL A 293 -10.97 -12.12 5.69
C VAL A 293 -10.93 -12.87 7.01
N VAL A 294 -11.14 -12.17 8.12
CA VAL A 294 -11.12 -12.75 9.47
C VAL A 294 -12.48 -12.64 10.15
N SER A 295 -12.82 -13.61 10.98
CA SER A 295 -14.12 -13.68 11.64
C SER A 295 -14.31 -12.57 12.69
N HIS A 296 -13.24 -12.22 13.42
CA HIS A 296 -13.27 -11.23 14.50
C HIS A 296 -11.89 -10.61 14.75
N ILE A 297 -11.87 -9.50 15.50
CA ILE A 297 -10.65 -8.79 15.86
C ILE A 297 -10.79 -8.08 17.21
N GLN A 298 -9.66 -7.77 17.83
CA GLN A 298 -9.57 -6.83 18.95
C GLN A 298 -8.65 -5.66 18.56
N ALA A 299 -9.23 -4.61 18.00
CA ALA A 299 -8.56 -3.42 17.50
C ALA A 299 -8.21 -2.41 18.60
N HIS A 300 -7.22 -1.57 18.31
CA HIS A 300 -6.68 -0.58 19.25
C HIS A 300 -7.39 0.77 19.15
N ALA A 301 -7.94 1.07 17.98
CA ALA A 301 -8.83 2.19 17.72
C ALA A 301 -9.81 1.83 16.61
N GLY A 302 -10.87 2.64 16.50
CA GLY A 302 -11.94 2.47 15.54
C GLY A 302 -12.44 3.80 14.97
N MET A 303 -12.74 3.79 13.67
CA MET A 303 -13.40 4.87 12.95
C MET A 303 -14.68 4.33 12.28
N ASP A 304 -15.83 4.90 12.61
CA ASP A 304 -17.12 4.54 12.04
C ASP A 304 -17.65 5.72 11.21
N ILE A 305 -17.85 5.47 9.92
CA ILE A 305 -18.32 6.43 8.93
C ILE A 305 -19.75 6.07 8.55
N GLY A 306 -20.73 6.81 9.06
CA GLY A 306 -22.14 6.58 8.74
C GLY A 306 -22.85 5.57 9.65
N GLY A 307 -22.33 5.34 10.87
CA GLY A 307 -23.06 4.63 11.93
C GLY A 307 -23.22 3.12 11.67
N THR A 308 -22.17 2.49 11.16
CA THR A 308 -22.13 1.05 10.86
C THR A 308 -21.93 0.17 12.10
N LEU A 309 -21.60 0.75 13.26
CA LEU A 309 -21.30 0.07 14.53
C LEU A 309 -20.05 -0.81 14.44
N ILE A 310 -18.96 -0.35 15.07
CA ILE A 310 -17.66 -1.05 15.13
C ILE A 310 -17.26 -1.48 16.55
N GLY A 311 -18.12 -1.24 17.55
CA GLY A 311 -17.78 -1.41 18.96
C GLY A 311 -17.41 -2.84 19.36
N MET A 312 -17.99 -3.83 18.68
CA MET A 312 -17.69 -5.26 18.88
C MET A 312 -16.24 -5.62 18.52
N HIS A 313 -15.55 -4.77 17.75
CA HIS A 313 -14.18 -5.02 17.30
C HIS A 313 -13.13 -4.35 18.17
N LEU A 314 -13.49 -3.56 19.19
CA LEU A 314 -12.55 -2.79 20.00
C LEU A 314 -12.10 -3.56 21.24
N LYS A 315 -10.80 -3.44 21.58
CA LYS A 315 -10.29 -3.88 22.89
C LYS A 315 -11.03 -3.14 24.02
N PRO A 316 -11.33 -3.83 25.15
CA PRO A 316 -11.73 -3.13 26.36
C PRO A 316 -10.51 -2.36 26.93
N VAL A 317 -10.64 -1.10 27.36
CA VAL A 317 -11.84 -0.25 27.43
C VAL A 317 -11.87 0.73 26.26
N ALA A 318 -12.94 0.70 25.46
CA ALA A 318 -13.17 1.68 24.39
C ALA A 318 -13.52 3.06 24.97
N VAL A 319 -12.89 4.10 24.44
CA VAL A 319 -13.04 5.50 24.85
C VAL A 319 -13.33 6.35 23.61
N PRO A 320 -14.49 7.02 23.53
CA PRO A 320 -14.80 7.89 22.42
C PRO A 320 -13.76 9.01 22.26
N VAL A 321 -13.39 9.31 21.02
CA VAL A 321 -12.52 10.43 20.66
C VAL A 321 -13.36 11.47 19.93
N ARG A 322 -13.17 12.74 20.27
CA ARG A 322 -13.88 13.87 19.64
C ARG A 322 -12.89 14.68 18.82
N LEU A 323 -13.09 14.72 17.52
CA LEU A 323 -12.36 15.59 16.59
C LEU A 323 -13.22 16.79 16.21
N GLU A 324 -12.63 17.82 15.62
CA GLU A 324 -13.39 18.98 15.10
C GLU A 324 -14.27 18.57 13.92
N VAL A 325 -13.72 17.78 12.99
CA VAL A 325 -14.47 17.24 11.85
C VAL A 325 -15.49 16.19 12.32
N LYS A 326 -16.76 16.42 11.98
CA LYS A 326 -17.90 15.56 12.40
C LYS A 326 -18.48 14.69 11.28
N THR A 327 -18.14 14.99 10.03
CA THR A 327 -18.73 14.33 8.86
C THR A 327 -17.71 14.13 7.74
N ILE A 328 -17.92 13.09 6.93
CA ILE A 328 -17.31 12.92 5.61
C ILE A 328 -18.45 12.76 4.61
N GLY A 329 -18.53 13.64 3.62
CA GLY A 329 -19.78 13.82 2.86
C GLY A 329 -20.94 14.09 3.82
N ALA A 330 -22.04 13.34 3.68
CA ALA A 330 -23.17 13.39 4.61
C ALA A 330 -23.06 12.41 5.80
N ALA A 331 -22.06 11.53 5.83
CA ALA A 331 -21.93 10.51 6.87
C ALA A 331 -21.36 11.08 8.17
N HIS A 332 -22.02 10.78 9.30
CA HIS A 332 -21.51 11.12 10.63
C HIS A 332 -20.29 10.27 11.01
N LEU A 333 -19.32 10.89 11.67
CA LEU A 333 -18.09 10.24 12.14
C LEU A 333 -18.14 9.94 13.63
N THR A 334 -17.88 8.68 13.97
CA THR A 334 -17.63 8.27 15.36
C THR A 334 -16.25 7.65 15.48
N PHE A 335 -15.51 8.08 16.51
CA PHE A 335 -14.14 7.62 16.75
C PHE A 335 -14.02 7.05 18.15
N ALA A 336 -13.20 6.03 18.31
CA ALA A 336 -12.85 5.50 19.61
C ALA A 336 -11.40 5.00 19.64
N ARG A 337 -10.70 5.27 20.73
CA ARG A 337 -9.43 4.61 21.06
C ARG A 337 -9.66 3.60 22.17
N THR A 338 -8.68 2.76 22.46
CA THR A 338 -8.74 1.85 23.61
C THR A 338 -7.69 2.22 24.65
N ARG A 339 -7.92 1.80 25.90
CA ARG A 339 -6.97 1.95 27.00
C ARG A 339 -7.04 0.75 27.94
N PRO A 340 -5.99 0.48 28.73
CA PRO A 340 -6.06 -0.50 29.81
C PRO A 340 -7.20 -0.22 30.79
N ALA A 341 -7.76 -1.29 31.33
CA ALA A 341 -8.69 -1.20 32.46
C ALA A 341 -7.96 -0.60 33.68
N LEU A 342 -8.63 0.34 34.35
CA LEU A 342 -8.15 0.81 35.65
C LEU A 342 -8.68 -0.19 36.68
N ILE A 343 -7.77 -0.88 37.34
CA ILE A 343 -8.05 -1.91 38.33
C ILE A 343 -7.45 -1.53 39.68
N GLY A 344 -8.07 -1.99 40.75
CA GLY A 344 -7.65 -1.71 42.12
C GLY A 344 -8.78 -1.11 42.95
N GLY A 345 -8.77 -1.38 44.25
CA GLY A 345 -9.75 -0.84 45.21
C GLY A 345 -9.50 0.63 45.56
N GLU A 346 -10.17 1.12 46.59
CA GLU A 346 -10.20 2.55 46.97
C GLU A 346 -8.82 3.21 47.22
N ARG A 347 -7.78 2.41 47.50
CA ARG A 347 -6.41 2.89 47.76
C ARG A 347 -5.54 2.96 46.50
N ALA A 348 -6.06 2.53 45.34
CA ALA A 348 -5.30 2.55 44.10
C ALA A 348 -5.13 3.99 43.59
N VAL A 349 -3.92 4.31 43.13
CA VAL A 349 -3.57 5.61 42.54
C VAL A 349 -3.07 5.35 41.13
N TYR A 350 -3.58 6.13 40.17
CA TYR A 350 -3.19 6.05 38.76
C TYR A 350 -2.43 7.32 38.40
N ARG A 351 -1.30 7.19 37.68
CA ARG A 351 -0.46 8.31 37.21
C ARG A 351 -0.27 8.23 35.71
#